data_AF-A0A7W8K8R3-F1
#
_entry.id   AF-A0A7W8K8R3-F1
#
_cell.length_a   1.000
_cell.length_b   1.000
_cell.length_c   1.000
_cell.angle_alpha   90.00
_cell.angle_beta   90.00
_cell.angle_gamma   90.00
#
_symmetry.space_group_name_H-M   'P 1'
#
loop_
_entity.id
_entity.type
_entity.pdbx_description
1 polymer ?
#
loop_
_entity_poly.entity_id
_entity_poly.type
_entity_poly.pdbx_seq_one_letter_code
_entity_poly.pdbx_strand_id
1 'polypeptide(L)'
;MSKKLTAAAAPPASFEEAMAELAQLVTQMEAGQLPLEASVAAYQRGSELVKYCAAQLDGVEAQVKVLEADLLKPFTDNGEAAQ
;
A
#
# COMPACT_ATOMS: atom_id res chain seq x y z
N MET A 1 34.44 1.96 5.34
CA MET A 1 33.42 1.78 6.40
C MET A 1 32.12 1.34 5.75
N SER A 2 31.90 0.03 5.67
CA SER A 2 30.74 -0.60 5.03
C SER A 2 29.54 -0.53 5.96
N LYS A 3 28.76 0.55 5.88
CA LYS A 3 27.54 0.71 6.68
C LYS A 3 26.41 -0.15 6.08
N LYS A 4 26.28 -1.34 6.66
CA LYS A 4 25.04 -2.14 6.87
C LYS A 4 24.09 -2.27 5.68
N LEU A 5 24.36 -3.27 4.85
CA LEU A 5 23.37 -3.94 4.01
C LEU A 5 22.87 -5.15 4.82
N THR A 6 21.90 -4.98 5.73
CA THR A 6 21.17 -6.06 6.41
C THR A 6 20.20 -5.49 7.45
N ALA A 7 18.97 -5.25 7.04
CA ALA A 7 17.79 -5.53 7.84
C ALA A 7 16.68 -5.76 6.82
N ALA A 8 16.08 -6.96 6.82
CA ALA A 8 14.77 -7.13 6.19
C ALA A 8 13.88 -6.07 6.83
N ALA A 9 13.57 -5.02 6.07
CA ALA A 9 12.93 -3.84 6.62
C ALA A 9 11.53 -4.26 7.09
N ALA A 10 11.26 -4.01 8.37
CA ALA A 10 9.97 -4.30 8.97
C ALA A 10 8.84 -3.71 8.09
N PRO A 11 7.65 -4.33 8.08
CA PRO A 11 6.51 -3.75 7.40
C PRO A 11 6.30 -2.30 7.89
N PRO A 12 6.06 -1.35 6.97
CA PRO A 12 5.85 0.06 7.32
C PRO A 12 4.64 0.19 8.27
N ALA A 13 4.70 1.15 9.20
CA ALA A 13 3.66 1.27 10.23
C ALA A 13 2.38 1.93 9.70
N SER A 14 2.45 2.61 8.55
CA SER A 14 1.32 3.28 7.91
C SER A 14 1.45 3.36 6.38
N PHE A 15 0.35 3.68 5.71
CA PHE A 15 0.34 3.93 4.26
C PHE A 15 1.27 5.09 3.89
N GLU A 16 1.23 6.18 4.66
CA GLU A 16 2.06 7.37 4.40
C GLU A 16 3.55 7.08 4.54
N GLU A 17 3.93 6.30 5.56
CA GLU A 17 5.33 5.85 5.71
C GLU A 17 5.77 4.96 4.54
N ALA A 18 4.91 4.03 4.11
CA ALA A 18 5.20 3.17 2.97
C ALA A 18 5.40 3.97 1.68
N MET A 19 4.55 4.98 1.45
CA MET A 19 4.64 5.89 0.31
C MET A 19 5.89 6.76 0.36
N ALA A 20 6.24 7.30 1.54
CA ALA A 20 7.45 8.10 1.72
C ALA A 20 8.71 7.27 1.45
N GLU A 21 8.78 6.04 1.96
CA GLU A 21 9.89 5.11 1.71
C GLU A 21 9.99 4.77 0.22
N LEU A 22 8.85 4.48 -0.43
CA LEU A 22 8.81 4.16 -1.86
C LEU A 22 9.31 5.33 -2.72
N ALA A 23 8.89 6.56 -2.42
CA ALA A 23 9.34 7.76 -3.12
C ALA A 23 10.86 7.97 -2.98
N GLN A 24 11.41 7.73 -1.78
CA GLN A 24 12.86 7.79 -1.55
C GLN A 24 13.61 6.73 -2.34
N LEU A 25 13.07 5.51 -2.40
CA LEU A 25 13.64 4.41 -3.17
C LEU A 25 13.69 4.72 -4.67
N VAL A 26 12.57 5.20 -5.23
CA VAL A 26 12.48 5.60 -6.63
C VAL A 26 13.50 6.71 -6.94
N THR A 27 13.58 7.73 -6.09
CA THR A 27 14.55 8.82 -6.25
C THR A 27 16.00 8.29 -6.30
N GLN A 28 16.34 7.31 -5.47
CA GLN A 28 17.67 6.71 -5.45
C GLN A 28 17.94 5.86 -6.70
N MET A 29 16.93 5.14 -7.20
CA MET A 29 17.00 4.35 -8.43
C MET A 29 17.17 5.24 -9.66
N GLU A 30 16.42 6.33 -9.75
CA GLU A 30 16.50 7.30 -10.85
C GLU A 30 17.82 8.07 -10.87
N ALA A 31 18.45 8.27 -9.71
CA ALA A 31 19.78 8.87 -9.63
C ALA A 31 20.87 8.01 -10.32
N GLY A 32 20.61 6.74 -10.61
CA GLY A 32 21.48 5.88 -11.42
C GLY A 32 22.82 5.51 -10.79
N GLN A 33 23.04 5.88 -9.52
CA GLN A 33 24.32 5.70 -8.83
C GLN A 33 24.39 4.40 -8.01
N LEU A 34 23.33 3.57 -8.03
CA LEU A 34 23.24 2.34 -7.26
C LEU A 34 24.02 1.20 -7.96
N PRO A 35 24.92 0.50 -7.24
CA PRO A 35 25.47 -0.77 -7.69
C PRO A 35 24.38 -1.78 -8.03
N LEU A 36 24.66 -2.76 -8.90
CA LEU A 36 23.68 -3.75 -9.37
C LEU A 36 22.97 -4.46 -8.21
N GLU A 37 23.72 -4.94 -7.21
CA GLU A 37 23.17 -5.62 -6.04
C GLU A 37 22.24 -4.72 -5.23
N ALA A 38 22.58 -3.43 -5.11
CA ALA A 38 21.76 -2.45 -4.41
C ALA A 38 20.49 -2.11 -5.20
N SER A 39 20.56 -2.07 -6.53
CA SER A 39 19.41 -1.86 -7.42
C SER A 39 18.41 -3.01 -7.34
N VAL A 40 18.89 -4.26 -7.24
CA VAL A 40 18.02 -5.43 -7.06
C VAL A 40 17.35 -5.40 -5.69
N ALA A 41 18.08 -5.06 -4.63
CA ALA A 41 17.51 -4.92 -3.29
C ALA A 41 16.47 -3.79 -3.22
N ALA A 42 16.77 -2.64 -3.85
CA ALA A 42 15.85 -1.51 -3.97
C ALA A 42 14.55 -1.90 -4.67
N TYR A 43 14.64 -2.65 -5.77
CA TYR A 43 13.48 -3.17 -6.48
C TYR A 43 12.63 -4.12 -5.63
N GLN A 44 13.27 -5.06 -4.92
CA GLN A 44 12.56 -5.99 -4.04
C GLN A 44 11.78 -5.25 -2.96
N ARG A 45 12.44 -4.30 -2.27
CA ARG A 45 11.77 -3.48 -1.25
C ARG A 45 10.66 -2.63 -1.84
N GLY A 46 10.88 -2.01 -3.00
CA GLY A 46 9.85 -1.26 -3.71
C GLY A 46 8.62 -2.12 -4.03
N SER A 47 8.82 -3.37 -4.46
CA SER A 47 7.71 -4.31 -4.73
C SER A 47 6.92 -4.64 -3.46
N GLU A 48 7.59 -4.82 -2.32
CA GLU A 48 6.93 -5.05 -1.03
C GLU A 48 6.08 -3.84 -0.61
N LEU A 49 6.64 -2.63 -0.73
CA LEU A 49 5.94 -1.39 -0.39
C LEU A 49 4.70 -1.18 -1.27
N VAL A 50 4.81 -1.42 -2.58
CA VAL A 50 3.67 -1.34 -3.51
C VAL A 50 2.58 -2.32 -3.12
N LYS A 51 2.93 -3.57 -2.79
CA LYS A 51 1.96 -4.58 -2.34
C LYS A 51 1.27 -4.16 -1.05
N TYR A 52 2.01 -3.62 -0.09
CA TYR A 52 1.45 -3.11 1.15
C TYR A 52 0.45 -1.97 0.91
N CYS A 53 0.83 -0.98 0.09
CA CYS A 53 -0.05 0.13 -0.26
C CYS A 53 -1.34 -0.33 -0.94
N ALA A 54 -1.24 -1.26 -1.91
CA ALA A 54 -2.40 -1.84 -2.57
C ALA A 54 -3.34 -2.53 -1.58
N ALA A 55 -2.80 -3.37 -0.69
CA ALA A 55 -3.60 -4.08 0.31
C ALA A 55 -4.34 -3.13 1.27
N GLN A 56 -3.70 -2.02 1.66
CA GLN A 56 -4.33 -0.99 2.49
C GLN A 56 -5.50 -0.32 1.77
N LEU A 57 -5.33 0.03 0.49
CA LEU A 57 -6.38 0.63 -0.33
C LEU A 57 -7.55 -0.33 -0.54
N ASP A 58 -7.28 -1.60 -0.86
CA ASP A 58 -8.29 -2.64 -1.02
C ASP A 58 -9.12 -2.80 0.27
N GLY A 59 -8.45 -2.78 1.43
CA GLY A 59 -9.10 -2.84 2.74
C GLY A 59 -10.00 -1.65 3.03
N VAL A 60 -9.61 -0.44 2.61
CA VAL A 60 -10.44 0.78 2.76
C VAL A 60 -11.62 0.74 1.79
N GLU A 61 -11.41 0.34 0.53
CA GLU A 61 -12.47 0.22 -0.47
C GLU A 61 -13.55 -0.78 -0.03
N ALA A 62 -13.14 -1.92 0.54
CA ALA A 62 -14.07 -2.90 1.09
C ALA A 62 -14.91 -2.32 2.24
N GLN A 63 -14.31 -1.53 3.12
CA GLN A 63 -15.03 -0.87 4.21
C GLN A 63 -16.05 0.15 3.68
N VAL A 64 -15.66 0.95 2.69
CA VAL A 64 -16.57 1.93 2.05
C VAL A 64 -17.78 1.22 1.44
N LYS A 65 -17.57 0.12 0.70
CA LYS A 65 -18.67 -0.65 0.09
C LYS A 65 -19.67 -1.18 1.13
N VAL A 66 -19.20 -1.65 2.28
CA VAL A 66 -20.08 -2.12 3.37
C VAL A 66 -20.91 -0.95 3.92
N LEU A 67 -20.28 0.20 4.16
CA LEU A 67 -20.97 1.39 4.65
C LEU A 67 -22.02 1.91 3.67
N GLU A 68 -21.73 1.90 2.36
CA GLU A 68 -22.68 2.27 1.31
C GLU A 68 -23.87 1.29 1.25
N ALA A 69 -23.62 -0.01 1.35
CA ALA A 69 -24.67 -1.03 1.38
C ALA A 69 -25.57 -0.90 2.62
N ASP A 70 -24.97 -0.64 3.79
CA ASP A 70 -25.71 -0.41 5.04
C ASP A 70 -26.54 0.88 4.97
N LEU A 71 -26.04 1.92 4.31
CA LEU A 71 -26.79 3.16 4.09
C LEU A 71 -27.99 2.96 3.15
N LEU A 72 -27.92 2.00 2.21
CA LEU A 72 -29.00 1.68 1.29
C LEU A 72 -30.10 0.78 1.88
N LYS A 73 -29.78 -0.07 2.86
CA LYS A 73 -30.73 -1.03 3.49
C LYS A 73 -32.09 -0.43 3.88
N PRO A 74 -32.17 0.75 4.54
CA PRO A 74 -33.45 1.34 4.93
C PRO A 74 -34.36 1.72 3.75
N PHE A 75 -33.79 1.87 2.54
CA PHE A 75 -34.52 2.23 1.33
C PHE A 75 -34.90 1.00 0.49
N THR A 76 -34.16 -0.10 0.60
CA THR A 76 -34.50 -1.37 -0.07
C THR A 76 -35.58 -2.12 0.70
N ASP A 77 -35.51 -2.13 2.03
CA ASP A 77 -36.43 -2.93 2.87
C ASP A 77 -37.84 -2.31 2.98
N ASN A 78 -37.99 -1.00 2.71
CA ASN A 78 -39.29 -0.30 2.70
C ASN A 78 -40.00 -0.33 1.33
N GLY A 79 -39.39 -0.92 0.28
CA GLY A 79 -39.91 -0.92 -1.08
C GLY A 79 -40.69 -2.18 -1.50
N GLU A 80 -40.62 -3.28 -0.73
CA GLU A 80 -41.24 -4.57 -1.09
C GLU A 80 -42.59 -4.85 -0.40
N ALA A 81 -43.11 -3.95 0.44
CA ALA A 81 -44.41 -4.09 1.10
C ALA A 81 -45.59 -3.46 0.34
N ALA A 82 -45.59 -3.55 -1.00
CA ALA A 82 -46.70 -3.09 -1.83
C ALA A 82 -46.99 -4.05 -2.99
N GLN A 83 -47.49 -5.25 -2.65
CA GLN A 83 -48.38 -6.04 -3.51
C GLN A 83 -49.50 -6.63 -2.66
#